data_AF-A0A520DY59-F1
#
_entry.id   AF-A0A520DY59-F1
#
_cell.length_a   1.000
_cell.length_b   1.000
_cell.length_c   1.000
_cell.angle_alpha   90.00
_cell.angle_beta   90.00
_cell.angle_gamma   90.00
#
_symmetry.space_group_name_H-M   'P 1'
#
loop_
_entity.id
_entity.type
_entity.pdbx_description
1 polymer ?
#
loop_
_entity_poly.entity_id
_entity_poly.type
_entity_poly.pdbx_seq_one_letter_code
_entity_poly.pdbx_strand_id
1 'polypeptide(L)'
;HFDNGFLLLKEDESLTSPLAALFYEEYKNLTDVEDKLKDKAAQIQCVITKANLGINTFDFGQSQHPKLWDYADNVNTVDFLNVL
;
A
#
# COMPACT_ATOMS: atom_id res chain seq x y z
N HIS A 1 -9.96 12.77 16.22
CA HIS A 1 -10.64 11.47 16.07
C HIS A 1 -12.00 11.75 15.45
N PHE A 2 -12.19 11.37 14.18
CA PHE A 2 -13.46 11.52 13.48
C PHE A 2 -14.11 10.14 13.39
N ASP A 3 -15.35 10.03 13.88
CA ASP A 3 -16.12 8.78 13.95
C ASP A 3 -17.45 8.99 13.21
N ASN A 4 -17.76 8.09 12.26
CA ASN A 4 -19.02 8.10 11.51
C ASN A 4 -20.00 6.99 11.95
N GLY A 5 -19.73 6.33 13.08
CA GLY A 5 -20.51 5.22 13.63
C GLY A 5 -20.08 3.82 13.13
N PHE A 6 -19.19 3.75 12.14
CA PHE A 6 -18.71 2.50 11.53
C PHE A 6 -17.19 2.47 11.27
N LEU A 7 -16.54 3.64 11.21
CA LEU A 7 -15.14 3.76 10.86
C LEU A 7 -14.40 4.82 11.69
N LEU A 8 -13.29 4.32 12.20
CA LEU A 8 -12.27 4.90 13.03
C LEU A 8 -11.20 5.83 12.38
N LEU A 9 -11.34 7.15 12.20
CA LEU A 9 -10.20 7.94 11.66
C LEU A 9 -9.19 8.35 12.74
N LYS A 10 -7.95 7.86 12.61
CA LYS A 10 -6.84 8.16 13.52
C LYS A 10 -5.59 8.58 12.74
N GLU A 11 -4.96 9.67 13.17
CA GLU A 11 -3.64 10.05 12.68
C GLU A 11 -2.59 9.15 13.35
N ASP A 12 -1.93 8.30 12.55
CA ASP A 12 -0.97 7.30 13.00
C ASP A 12 -0.11 6.83 11.82
N GLU A 13 1.21 6.68 12.02
CA GLU A 13 2.15 6.28 10.96
C GLU A 13 2.33 4.77 10.81
N SER A 14 1.63 3.98 11.62
CA SER A 14 1.68 2.52 11.57
C SER A 14 1.03 2.00 10.29
N LEU A 15 1.61 0.98 9.65
CA LEU A 15 1.07 0.40 8.40
C LEU A 15 -0.20 -0.43 8.59
N THR A 16 -0.46 -0.90 9.81
CA THR A 16 -1.59 -1.80 10.11
C THR A 16 -2.51 -1.15 11.11
N SER A 17 -3.77 -0.95 10.71
CA SER A 17 -4.81 -0.46 11.60
C SER A 17 -5.59 -1.61 12.26
N PRO A 18 -6.09 -1.43 13.49
CA PRO A 18 -7.01 -2.37 14.10
C PRO A 18 -8.37 -2.38 13.37
N LEU A 19 -9.21 -3.38 13.69
CA LEU A 19 -10.55 -3.49 13.13
C LEU A 19 -11.35 -2.20 13.33
N ALA A 20 -12.09 -1.80 12.31
CA ALA A 20 -12.88 -0.58 12.29
C ALA A 20 -12.07 0.72 12.47
N ALA A 21 -10.76 0.71 12.21
CA ALA A 21 -9.94 1.91 12.13
C ALA A 21 -9.24 2.07 10.78
N LEU A 22 -9.09 3.32 10.36
CA LEU A 22 -8.30 3.74 9.23
C LEU A 22 -7.28 4.77 9.72
N PHE A 23 -6.01 4.43 9.53
CA PHE A 23 -4.92 5.34 9.82
C PHE A 23 -4.69 6.27 8.64
N TYR A 24 -4.43 7.54 8.94
CA TYR A 24 -4.12 8.55 7.94
C TYR A 24 -2.96 9.42 8.40
N GLU A 25 -2.35 10.09 7.42
CA GLU A 25 -1.31 11.07 7.63
C GLU A 25 -1.54 12.22 6.64
N GLU A 26 -1.16 13.44 7.02
CA GLU A 26 -1.23 14.61 6.14
C GLU A 26 0.16 14.97 5.62
N TYR A 27 0.22 15.31 4.32
CA TYR A 27 1.46 15.66 3.64
C TYR A 27 1.31 16.97 2.89
N LYS A 28 2.40 17.73 2.78
CA LYS A 28 2.38 19.02 2.08
C LYS A 28 2.51 18.88 0.57
N ASN A 29 3.19 17.82 0.12
CA ASN A 29 3.42 17.56 -1.29
C ASN A 29 3.47 16.04 -1.56
N LEU A 30 3.32 15.66 -2.82
CA LEU A 30 3.33 14.25 -3.24
C LEU A 30 4.72 13.61 -3.16
N THR A 31 5.80 14.40 -3.26
CA THR A 31 7.17 13.90 -3.17
C THR A 31 7.44 13.29 -1.79
N ASP A 32 6.98 13.95 -0.72
CA ASP A 32 7.10 13.44 0.66
C ASP A 32 6.44 12.06 0.81
N VAL A 33 5.27 11.86 0.18
CA VAL A 33 4.54 10.59 0.18
C VAL A 33 5.30 9.53 -0.61
N GLU A 34 5.80 9.89 -1.79
CA GLU A 34 6.53 8.96 -2.65
C GLU A 34 7.81 8.45 -1.99
N ASP A 35 8.59 9.34 -1.36
CA ASP A 35 9.82 8.98 -0.66
C ASP A 35 9.52 8.05 0.52
N LYS A 36 8.48 8.34 1.32
CA LYS A 36 8.07 7.47 2.44
C LYS A 36 7.59 6.10 1.96
N LEU A 37 6.87 6.02 0.84
CA LEU A 37 6.44 4.75 0.26
C LEU A 37 7.61 3.93 -0.27
N LYS A 38 8.63 4.57 -0.86
CA LYS A 38 9.87 3.89 -1.28
C LYS A 38 10.65 3.34 -0.08
N ASP A 39 10.80 4.12 0.97
CA ASP A 39 11.50 3.70 2.20
C ASP A 39 10.81 2.51 2.87
N LYS A 40 9.48 2.41 2.76
CA LYS A 40 8.67 1.33 3.31
C LYS A 40 8.33 0.22 2.29
N ALA A 41 8.91 0.25 1.09
CA ALA A 41 8.52 -0.65 0.00
C ALA A 41 8.58 -2.14 0.38
N ALA A 42 9.57 -2.55 1.18
CA ALA A 42 9.69 -3.93 1.65
C ALA A 42 8.53 -4.41 2.57
N GLN A 43 7.75 -3.49 3.12
CA GLN A 43 6.62 -3.75 4.02
C GLN A 43 5.27 -3.53 3.34
N ILE A 44 5.26 -3.01 2.11
CA ILE A 44 4.05 -2.60 1.40
C ILE A 44 3.89 -3.47 0.14
N GLN A 45 2.78 -4.19 0.07
CA GLN A 45 2.50 -5.08 -1.05
C GLN A 45 1.77 -4.37 -2.20
N CYS A 46 1.00 -3.34 -1.90
CA CYS A 46 0.12 -2.68 -2.87
C CYS A 46 -0.11 -1.22 -2.48
N VAL A 47 0.00 -0.32 -3.47
CA VAL A 47 -0.35 1.10 -3.34
C VAL A 47 -1.48 1.40 -4.30
N ILE A 48 -2.60 1.90 -3.78
CA ILE A 48 -3.76 2.29 -4.59
C ILE A 48 -3.82 3.81 -4.69
N THR A 49 -3.82 4.35 -5.91
CA THR A 49 -3.90 5.80 -6.10
C THR A 49 -4.33 6.20 -7.51
N LYS A 50 -4.80 7.43 -7.66
CA LYS A 50 -4.95 8.12 -8.97
C LYS A 50 -3.80 9.09 -9.25
N ALA A 51 -2.94 9.36 -8.26
CA ALA A 51 -1.80 10.24 -8.41
C ALA A 51 -0.71 9.53 -9.22
N ASN A 52 0.01 10.30 -10.05
CA ASN A 52 1.17 9.78 -10.76
C ASN A 52 2.36 9.74 -9.79
N LEU A 53 2.74 8.54 -9.36
CA LEU A 53 3.89 8.30 -8.47
C LEU A 53 4.95 7.48 -9.21
N GLY A 54 6.22 7.72 -8.93
CA GLY A 54 7.36 6.96 -9.50
C GLY A 54 7.54 5.54 -8.94
N ILE A 55 6.46 4.88 -8.51
CA ILE A 55 6.45 3.52 -7.92
C ILE A 55 5.33 2.68 -8.54
N ASN A 56 5.33 1.36 -8.30
CA ASN A 56 4.23 0.52 -8.76
C ASN A 56 2.93 0.85 -8.02
N THR A 57 1.88 1.17 -8.76
CA THR A 57 0.58 1.57 -8.22
C THR A 57 -0.57 0.92 -8.97
N PHE A 58 -1.69 0.76 -8.28
CA PHE A 58 -2.92 0.22 -8.85
C PHE A 58 -4.04 1.24 -8.80
N ASP A 59 -4.95 1.16 -9.78
CA ASP A 59 -6.18 1.95 -9.77
C ASP A 59 -7.15 1.48 -8.67
N PHE A 60 -8.05 2.38 -8.27
CA PHE A 60 -9.12 2.04 -7.34
C PHE A 60 -9.97 0.87 -7.85
N GLY A 61 -10.25 -0.08 -6.95
CA GLY A 61 -10.99 -1.28 -7.27
C GLY A 61 -10.15 -2.41 -7.88
N GLN A 62 -8.86 -2.21 -8.15
CA GLN A 62 -8.00 -3.24 -8.75
C GLN A 62 -7.20 -4.07 -7.74
N SER A 63 -7.14 -3.69 -6.46
CA SER A 63 -6.31 -4.35 -5.46
C SER A 63 -6.69 -5.81 -5.15
N GLN A 64 -7.89 -6.24 -5.53
CA GLN A 64 -8.38 -7.61 -5.39
C GLN A 64 -8.44 -8.37 -6.73
N HIS A 65 -7.77 -7.84 -7.76
CA HIS A 65 -7.66 -8.46 -9.08
C HIS A 65 -6.18 -8.77 -9.43
N PRO A 66 -5.49 -9.62 -8.64
CA PRO A 66 -4.09 -9.93 -8.88
C PRO A 66 -3.93 -10.64 -10.23
N LYS A 67 -2.92 -10.23 -10.99
CA LYS A 67 -2.48 -10.93 -12.20
C LYS A 67 -1.52 -12.06 -11.83
N LEU A 68 -1.27 -12.95 -12.79
CA LEU A 68 -0.40 -14.12 -12.60
C LEU A 68 1.03 -13.77 -12.15
N TRP A 69 1.48 -12.54 -12.39
CA TRP A 69 2.83 -12.05 -12.07
C TRP A 69 2.84 -10.99 -10.95
N ASP A 70 1.70 -10.71 -10.32
CA ASP A 70 1.62 -9.76 -9.19
C ASP A 70 2.01 -10.47 -7.88
N TYR A 71 3.25 -10.95 -7.81
CA TYR A 71 3.78 -11.67 -6.65
C TYR A 71 3.96 -10.72 -5.46
N ALA A 72 3.60 -11.20 -4.27
CA ALA A 72 3.57 -10.45 -3.01
C ALA A 72 4.91 -9.81 -2.59
N ASP A 73 6.02 -10.39 -3.02
CA ASP A 73 7.40 -9.97 -2.77
C ASP A 73 8.13 -9.56 -4.06
N ASN A 74 7.42 -9.49 -5.19
CA ASN A 74 7.95 -9.36 -6.55
C ASN A 74 8.96 -10.46 -6.95
N VAL A 75 9.01 -11.59 -6.23
CA VAL A 75 9.84 -12.74 -6.59
C VAL A 75 8.98 -13.72 -7.40
N ASN A 76 9.41 -13.99 -8.63
CA ASN A 76 8.76 -15.01 -9.45
C ASN A 76 8.93 -16.38 -8.78
N THR A 77 7.82 -16.92 -8.28
CA THR A 77 7.80 -18.21 -7.57
C THR A 77 8.28 -19.37 -8.44
N VAL A 78 8.02 -19.34 -9.75
CA VAL A 78 8.49 -20.38 -10.68
C VAL A 78 10.01 -20.31 -10.84
N ASP A 79 10.55 -19.10 -10.96
CA ASP A 79 12.00 -18.90 -11.01
C ASP A 79 12.65 -19.33 -9.69
N PHE A 80 12.06 -18.98 -8.54
CA PHE A 80 12.53 -19.41 -7.23
C PHE A 80 12.60 -20.94 -7.11
N LEU A 81 11.55 -21.65 -7.52
CA LEU A 81 11.49 -23.12 -7.43
C LEU A 81 12.45 -23.83 -8.40
N ASN A 82 12.80 -23.21 -9.52
CA ASN A 82 13.75 -23.77 -10.50
C ASN A 82 15.23 -23.64 -10.07
N VAL A 83 15.52 -22.88 -9.01
CA VAL A 83 16.89 -22.62 -8.52
C VAL A 83 17.20 -23.44 -7.24
N LEU A 84 16.24 -24.23 -6.75
CA LEU A 84 16.41 -25.27 -5.72
C LEU A 84 16.96 -26.57 -6.34
#